data_AF-A0A6P0X5Y4-F1
#
_entry.id   AF-A0A6P0X5Y4-F1
#
_cell.length_a   1.000
_cell.length_b   1.000
_cell.length_c   1.000
_cell.angle_alpha   90.00
_cell.angle_beta   90.00
_cell.angle_gamma   90.00
#
_symmetry.space_group_name_H-M   'P 1'
#
loop_
_entity.id
_entity.type
_entity.pdbx_description
1 polymer ?
#
loop_
_entity_poly.entity_id
_entity_poly.type
_entity_poly.pdbx_seq_one_letter_code
_entity_poly.pdbx_strand_id
1 'polypeptide(L)' 'METYVETSQRAQQESQRAEQESQRAEQEAKARRDAIPRLLALGLSVEQVAQALNLSVEEINQSY' A
#
# COMPACT_ATOMS: atom_id res chain seq x y z
N MET A 1 -26.11 -17.04 -25.71
CA MET A 1 -25.89 -17.23 -24.26
C MET A 1 -24.41 -17.36 -23.88
N GLU A 2 -23.50 -17.76 -24.80
CA GLU A 2 -22.06 -17.89 -24.54
C GLU A 2 -21.34 -16.59 -24.14
N THR A 3 -21.75 -15.44 -24.68
CA THR A 3 -21.14 -14.13 -24.41
C THR A 3 -21.29 -13.65 -22.97
N TYR A 4 -22.33 -14.08 -22.25
CA TYR A 4 -22.61 -13.66 -20.87
C TYR A 4 -21.72 -14.41 -19.85
N VAL A 5 -21.37 -15.66 -20.16
CA VAL A 5 -20.51 -16.50 -19.31
C VAL A 5 -19.05 -16.07 -19.44
N GLU A 6 -18.60 -15.76 -20.66
CA GLU A 6 -17.23 -15.34 -20.90
C GLU A 6 -16.92 -13.96 -20.31
N THR A 7 -17.87 -13.02 -20.38
CA THR A 7 -17.74 -11.71 -19.70
C THR A 7 -17.74 -11.85 -18.18
N SER A 8 -18.58 -12.73 -17.63
CA SER A 8 -18.60 -12.99 -16.18
C SER A 8 -17.30 -13.64 -15.67
N GLN A 9 -16.69 -14.54 -16.45
CA GLN A 9 -15.39 -15.13 -16.09
C GLN A 9 -14.25 -14.12 -16.13
N ARG A 10 -14.21 -13.25 -17.15
CA ARG A 10 -13.20 -12.19 -17.24
C ARG A 10 -13.33 -11.20 -16.09
N ALA A 11 -14.55 -10.74 -15.79
CA ALA A 11 -14.82 -9.84 -14.68
C ALA A 11 -14.39 -10.42 -13.32
N GLN A 12 -14.59 -11.72 -13.10
CA GLN A 12 -14.11 -12.40 -11.88
C GLN A 12 -12.58 -12.48 -11.83
N GLN A 13 -11.94 -12.78 -12.96
CA GLN A 13 -10.48 -12.85 -13.02
C GLN A 13 -9.83 -11.47 -12.83
N GLU A 14 -10.42 -10.42 -13.38
CA GLU A 14 -9.99 -9.04 -13.18
C GLU A 14 -10.19 -8.59 -11.74
N SER A 15 -11.33 -8.91 -11.12
CA SER A 15 -11.59 -8.61 -9.70
C SER A 15 -10.56 -9.28 -8.79
N GLN A 16 -10.28 -10.57 -9.00
CA GLN A 16 -9.28 -11.28 -8.20
C GLN A 16 -7.87 -10.67 -8.33
N ARG A 17 -7.50 -10.20 -9.52
CA ARG A 17 -6.22 -9.50 -9.73
C ARG A 17 -6.19 -8.16 -9.02
N ALA A 18 -7.26 -7.37 -9.15
CA ALA A 18 -7.38 -6.08 -8.49
C ALA A 18 -7.34 -6.22 -6.96
N GLU A 19 -8.02 -7.23 -6.40
CA GLU A 19 -7.98 -7.54 -4.97
C GLU A 19 -6.58 -7.93 -4.52
N GLN A 20 -5.87 -8.78 -5.28
CA GLN A 20 -4.52 -9.19 -4.93
C GLN A 20 -3.52 -8.02 -5.01
N GLU A 21 -3.66 -7.15 -6.01
CA GLU A 21 -2.84 -5.93 -6.13
C GLU A 21 -3.13 -4.97 -4.97
N SER A 22 -4.40 -4.75 -4.64
CA SER A 22 -4.82 -3.93 -3.51
C SER A 22 -4.27 -4.46 -2.19
N GLN A 23 -4.33 -5.76 -1.95
CA GLN A 23 -3.76 -6.38 -0.74
C GLN A 23 -2.25 -6.18 -0.66
N ARG A 24 -1.52 -6.30 -1.78
CA ARG A 24 -0.08 -6.03 -1.82
C ARG A 24 0.24 -4.58 -1.51
N ALA A 25 -0.51 -3.65 -2.12
CA ALA A 25 -0.34 -2.22 -1.87
C ALA A 25 -0.61 -1.87 -0.39
N GLU A 26 -1.64 -2.46 0.21
CA GLU A 26 -1.96 -2.25 1.63
C GLU A 26 -0.87 -2.82 2.55
N GLN A 27 -0.35 -4.01 2.25
CA GLN A 27 0.75 -4.61 3.00
C GLN A 27 2.02 -3.76 2.91
N GLU A 28 2.34 -3.23 1.74
CA GLU A 28 3.49 -2.35 1.56
C GLU A 28 3.31 -1.04 2.32
N ALA A 29 2.13 -0.41 2.22
CA ALA A 29 1.81 0.81 2.96
C ALA A 29 1.92 0.59 4.47
N LYS A 30 1.43 -0.55 4.97
CA LYS A 30 1.57 -0.94 6.38
C LYS A 30 3.03 -1.14 6.78
N ALA A 31 3.81 -1.86 5.98
CA ALA A 31 5.23 -2.09 6.25
C ALA A 31 6.03 -0.77 6.29
N ARG A 32 5.72 0.17 5.39
CA ARG A 32 6.30 1.53 5.42
C ARG A 32 5.95 2.24 6.72
N ARG A 33 4.67 2.26 7.12
CA ARG A 33 4.21 2.89 8.38
C ARG A 33 4.86 2.26 9.62
N ASP A 34 4.95 0.94 9.68
CA ASP A 34 5.58 0.22 10.80
C ASP A 34 7.10 0.48 10.89
N ALA A 35 7.75 0.86 9.80
CA ALA A 35 9.16 1.24 9.78
C ALA A 35 9.41 2.65 10.33
N ILE A 36 8.41 3.55 10.31
CA ILE A 36 8.54 4.94 10.78
C ILE A 36 9.09 5.03 12.21
N PRO A 37 8.49 4.42 13.25
CA PRO A 37 9.00 4.55 14.62
C PRO A 37 10.40 3.98 14.79
N ARG A 38 10.77 2.95 14.01
CA ARG A 38 12.13 2.37 14.05
C ARG A 38 13.15 3.34 13.47
N LEU A 39 12.85 3.99 12.35
CA LEU A 39 13.74 4.96 11.73
C LEU A 39 13.92 6.20 12.60
N LEU A 40 12.85 6.67 13.24
CA LEU A 40 12.95 7.76 14.23
C LEU A 40 13.79 7.35 15.44
N ALA A 41 13.64 6.13 15.95
CA ALA A 41 14.45 5.61 17.04
C ALA A 41 15.94 5.49 16.70
N LEU A 42 16.27 5.34 15.40
CA LEU A 42 17.64 5.37 14.89
C LEU A 42 18.19 6.81 14.73
N GLY A 43 17.41 7.83 15.06
CA GLY A 43 17.82 9.23 15.05
C GLY A 43 17.63 9.94 13.71
N LEU A 44 16.88 9.35 12.76
CA LEU A 44 16.51 10.05 11.52
C LEU A 44 15.47 11.13 11.82
N SER A 45 15.53 12.26 11.11
CA SER A 45 14.49 13.28 11.16
C SER A 45 13.23 12.85 10.42
N VAL A 46 12.08 13.43 10.76
CA VAL A 46 10.79 13.19 10.07
C VAL A 46 10.92 13.40 8.55
N GLU A 47 11.67 14.41 8.11
CA GLU A 47 11.92 14.68 6.69
C GLU A 47 12.75 13.57 6.01
N GLN A 48 13.76 13.06 6.71
CA GLN A 48 14.58 11.95 6.21
C GLN A 48 13.77 10.65 6.14
N VAL A 49 12.89 10.41 7.11
CA VAL A 49 11.98 9.25 7.09
C VAL A 49 10.95 9.38 5.97
N ALA A 50 10.39 10.58 5.76
CA ALA A 50 9.50 10.89 4.63
C ALA A 50 10.18 10.54 3.29
N GLN A 51 11.41 11.01 3.10
CA GLN A 51 12.19 10.70 1.91
C GLN A 51 12.50 9.19 1.78
N ALA A 52 12.91 8.53 2.86
CA ALA A 52 13.31 7.13 2.84
C ALA A 52 12.13 6.17 2.55
N LEU A 53 10.94 6.51 3.04
CA LEU A 53 9.73 5.69 2.86
C LEU A 53 8.85 6.18 1.70
N ASN A 54 9.29 7.24 1.00
CA ASN A 54 8.52 7.94 -0.03
C ASN A 54 7.10 8.26 0.45
N LEU A 55 7.02 8.80 1.67
CA LEU A 55 5.82 9.28 2.34
C LEU A 55 5.89 10.80 2.46
N SER A 56 4.74 11.44 2.56
CA SER A 56 4.66 12.86 2.89
C SER A 56 4.88 13.07 4.39
N VAL A 57 5.42 14.22 4.79
CA VAL A 57 5.55 14.59 6.21
C VAL A 57 4.17 14.58 6.92
N GLU A 58 3.11 14.95 6.22
CA GLU A 58 1.73 14.86 6.73
C GLU A 58 1.31 13.41 7.01
N GLU A 59 1.59 12.48 6.10
CA GLU A 59 1.28 11.05 6.29
C GLU A 59 2.04 10.45 7.46
N ILE A 60 3.26 10.92 7.67
CA ILE A 60 4.07 10.54 8.81
C ILE A 60 3.44 11.05 10.11
N ASN A 61 3.07 12.34 10.18
CA ASN A 61 2.39 12.91 11.35
C ASN A 61 1.03 12.27 11.67
N GLN A 62 0.32 11.74 10.66
CA GLN A 62 -0.93 11.00 10.86
C GLN A 62 -0.70 9.56 11.37
N SER A 63 0.54 9.08 11.38
CA SER A 63 0.89 7.74 11.84
C SER A 63 1.13 7.64 13.35
N TYR A 64 0.98 8.73 14.11
CA TYR A 64 1.19 8.80 15.56
C TYR A 64 0.15 9.66 16.27
#